data_AF-A0A9E0LXK9-F1
#
_entry.id   AF-A0A9E0LXK9-F1
#
_cell.length_a   1.000
_cell.length_b   1.000
_cell.length_c   1.000
_cell.angle_alpha   90.00
_cell.angle_beta   90.00
_cell.angle_gamma   90.00
#
_symmetry.space_group_name_H-M   'P 1'
#
loop_
_entity.id
_entity.type
_entity.pdbx_description
1 polymer ?
#
loop_
_entity_poly.entity_id
_entity_poly.type
_entity_poly.pdbx_seq_one_letter_code
_entity_poly.pdbx_strand_id
1 'polypeptide(L)'
;IHLVGGPLVRYARSLAAIAATPSSPEISAEFYLRQADEALAEKYLLATAQYLEMYSRLIGPYPYGKFALVENFWETGYGMASFTLLGPQVIRMPFILTSSYPHEILHNWWGNSVFVDYESGNWCEGLTAYMADHLMAEQRGQGEAHRRDRLQDYSSYVRGLSEGRDFPLSEFRSRHSAATEAVGYGKALMGFHMLRRKLGDDRFRDWAARFYREMRGRTATFGDVRRTMAAGIGLSGPDATLERFFHDWTERPGAAALAVEVDEVAQVEGGFEVRGTLRQTQGGEPFALDVPIAIQTAATASDGTPARATVTEIRLESAAMALAIRVPARPLALQVDPSFDLFRRLDPREIPASIGQIFGEPRLLAVLAADAAPEEAAAWRTLLESWRTNAHAIEIVTDAELPANAPLPADRAVWLLGRRNRLAARYFAGAGIAGLAVDAEGLDLDGTRVPFGGRTTVVVLRHPASAERAIGWITVDPALLAALPGLGRKLPHYGKYSYLGFEGVDPTNKVKGQWAASDSPLRVDLRPSVERMSPLPALALEPRRALAELPAAPAAAN
;
A
#
# COMPACT_ATOMS: atom_id res chain seq x y z
N ILE A 1 13.39 -23.58 23.16
CA ILE A 1 12.70 -22.92 24.29
C ILE A 1 13.15 -21.46 24.28
N HIS A 2 12.22 -20.51 24.17
CA HIS A 2 12.54 -19.09 24.28
C HIS A 2 12.30 -18.65 25.73
N LEU A 3 13.24 -17.91 26.31
CA LEU A 3 13.20 -17.46 27.70
C LEU A 3 13.40 -15.96 27.76
N VAL A 4 12.60 -15.30 28.59
CA VAL A 4 12.76 -13.88 28.94
C VAL A 4 12.84 -13.77 30.44
N GLY A 5 13.84 -13.03 30.94
CA GLY A 5 14.06 -12.84 32.37
C GLY A 5 14.64 -11.46 32.65
N GLY A 6 14.24 -10.87 33.79
CA GLY A 6 14.66 -9.54 34.20
C GLY A 6 13.65 -8.89 35.15
N PRO A 7 13.97 -7.72 35.74
CA PRO A 7 13.00 -6.96 36.52
C PRO A 7 11.92 -6.42 35.58
N LEU A 8 10.79 -7.13 35.52
CA LEU A 8 9.63 -6.76 34.71
C LEU A 8 8.40 -6.66 35.61
N VAL A 9 7.65 -5.58 35.46
CA VAL A 9 6.32 -5.39 36.02
C VAL A 9 5.33 -6.14 35.15
N ARG A 10 4.66 -7.13 35.73
CA ARG A 10 3.67 -7.96 35.03
C ARG A 10 2.27 -7.42 35.25
N TYR A 11 1.57 -7.17 34.15
CA TYR A 11 0.13 -6.94 34.10
C TYR A 11 -0.54 -8.14 33.43
N ALA A 12 -1.65 -8.61 33.98
CA ALA A 12 -2.36 -9.76 33.44
C ALA A 12 -3.87 -9.66 33.70
N ARG A 13 -4.65 -10.09 32.72
CA ARG A 13 -6.12 -10.22 32.78
C ARG A 13 -6.55 -11.45 31.99
N SER A 14 -7.54 -12.19 32.48
CA SER A 14 -8.17 -13.25 31.68
C SER A 14 -9.09 -12.65 30.62
N LEU A 15 -9.26 -13.33 29.49
CA LEU A 15 -10.22 -12.90 28.46
C LEU A 15 -11.65 -12.86 29.02
N ALA A 16 -12.00 -13.72 29.98
CA ALA A 16 -13.25 -13.63 30.72
C ALA A 16 -13.51 -12.24 31.35
N ALA A 17 -12.46 -11.55 31.79
CA ALA A 17 -12.58 -10.27 32.46
C ALA A 17 -12.64 -9.06 31.50
N ILE A 18 -12.03 -9.18 30.32
CA ILE A 18 -11.77 -8.03 29.43
C ILE A 18 -12.24 -8.22 27.98
N ALA A 19 -12.83 -9.35 27.62
CA ALA A 19 -13.49 -9.52 26.32
C ALA A 19 -15.01 -9.42 26.49
N ALA A 20 -15.67 -8.71 25.58
CA ALA A 20 -17.14 -8.57 25.63
C ALA A 20 -17.88 -9.92 25.45
N THR A 21 -17.32 -10.82 24.63
CA THR A 21 -17.90 -12.14 24.31
C THR A 21 -16.77 -13.15 24.11
N PRO A 22 -16.13 -13.62 25.19
CA PRO A 22 -14.94 -14.47 25.09
C PRO A 22 -15.25 -15.85 24.53
N SER A 23 -14.60 -16.22 23.42
CA SER A 23 -14.61 -17.57 22.85
C SER A 23 -13.76 -18.56 23.65
N SER A 24 -12.77 -18.06 24.38
CA SER A 24 -11.83 -18.83 25.21
C SER A 24 -11.52 -18.06 26.51
N PRO A 25 -12.47 -18.01 27.47
CA PRO A 25 -12.41 -17.17 28.66
C PRO A 25 -11.21 -17.45 29.58
N GLU A 26 -10.64 -18.65 29.50
CA GLU A 26 -9.51 -19.13 30.30
C GLU A 26 -8.15 -18.56 29.87
N ILE A 27 -8.04 -17.99 28.67
CA ILE A 27 -6.78 -17.46 28.17
C ILE A 27 -6.40 -16.19 28.94
N SER A 28 -5.11 -16.03 29.24
CA SER A 28 -4.56 -14.82 29.86
C SER A 28 -3.94 -13.88 28.82
N ALA A 29 -4.37 -12.62 28.81
CA ALA A 29 -3.64 -11.52 28.16
C ALA A 29 -2.63 -10.95 29.16
N GLU A 30 -1.38 -10.80 28.73
CA GLU A 30 -0.29 -10.36 29.60
C GLU A 30 0.56 -9.26 28.97
N PHE A 31 1.08 -8.37 29.81
CA PHE A 31 1.98 -7.31 29.41
C PHE A 31 3.09 -7.16 30.45
N TYR A 32 4.33 -7.19 29.98
CA TYR A 32 5.51 -7.11 30.84
C TYR A 32 6.31 -5.87 30.49
N LEU A 33 6.47 -4.96 31.45
CA LEU A 33 7.20 -3.71 31.27
C LEU A 33 8.43 -3.63 32.16
N ARG A 34 9.47 -2.94 31.71
CA ARG A 34 10.66 -2.62 32.50
C ARG A 34 10.38 -1.56 33.56
N GLN A 35 9.41 -0.68 33.31
CA GLN A 35 8.93 0.34 34.25
C GLN A 35 7.40 0.31 34.27
N ALA A 36 6.80 0.52 35.44
CA ALA A 36 5.35 0.50 35.59
C ALA A 36 4.68 1.60 34.73
N ASP A 37 3.68 1.20 33.94
CA ASP A 37 2.83 2.09 33.14
C ASP A 37 1.47 1.42 32.96
N GLU A 38 0.56 1.68 33.90
CA GLU A 38 -0.77 1.06 33.94
C GLU A 38 -1.64 1.43 32.73
N ALA A 39 -1.55 2.68 32.29
CA ALA A 39 -2.34 3.17 31.17
C ALA A 39 -1.89 2.54 29.84
N LEU A 40 -0.59 2.34 29.65
CA LEU A 40 -0.07 1.60 28.50
C LEU A 40 -0.45 0.12 28.58
N ALA A 41 -0.32 -0.49 29.75
CA ALA A 41 -0.67 -1.89 29.96
C ALA A 41 -2.14 -2.17 29.63
N GLU A 42 -3.06 -1.33 30.11
CA GLU A 42 -4.49 -1.49 29.86
C GLU A 42 -4.81 -1.48 28.36
N LYS A 43 -4.21 -0.55 27.60
CA LYS A 43 -4.39 -0.49 26.14
C LYS A 43 -3.98 -1.79 25.45
N TYR A 44 -2.83 -2.35 25.82
CA TYR A 44 -2.33 -3.59 25.22
C TYR A 44 -3.12 -4.83 25.66
N LEU A 45 -3.56 -4.89 26.91
CA LEU A 45 -4.41 -5.97 27.40
C LEU A 45 -5.75 -6.00 26.64
N LEU A 46 -6.41 -4.85 26.50
CA LEU A 46 -7.66 -4.72 25.75
C LEU A 46 -7.47 -5.07 24.27
N ALA A 47 -6.42 -4.54 23.63
CA ALA A 47 -6.11 -4.86 22.24
C ALA A 47 -5.82 -6.36 22.04
N THR A 48 -5.07 -6.98 22.97
CA THR A 48 -4.82 -8.43 22.96
C THR A 48 -6.13 -9.20 22.96
N ALA A 49 -7.05 -8.87 23.88
CA ALA A 49 -8.34 -9.53 23.96
C ALA A 49 -9.14 -9.39 22.66
N GLN A 50 -9.21 -8.18 22.08
CA GLN A 50 -9.94 -7.96 20.83
C GLN A 50 -9.35 -8.77 19.66
N TYR A 51 -8.03 -8.80 19.52
CA TYR A 51 -7.38 -9.52 18.42
C TYR A 51 -7.45 -11.04 18.60
N LEU A 52 -7.25 -11.54 19.82
CA LEU A 52 -7.41 -12.96 20.10
C LEU A 52 -8.83 -13.43 19.79
N GLU A 53 -9.85 -12.64 20.14
CA GLU A 53 -11.25 -12.96 19.84
C GLU A 53 -11.56 -12.89 18.34
N MET A 54 -11.12 -11.84 17.64
CA MET A 54 -11.31 -11.70 16.20
C MET A 54 -10.70 -12.89 15.45
N TYR A 55 -9.44 -13.24 15.73
CA TYR A 55 -8.76 -14.34 15.07
C TYR A 55 -9.30 -15.71 15.50
N SER A 56 -9.71 -15.87 16.77
CA SER A 56 -10.32 -17.13 17.22
C SER A 56 -11.64 -17.42 16.51
N ARG A 57 -12.43 -16.39 16.20
CA ARG A 57 -13.66 -16.52 15.41
C ARG A 57 -13.40 -16.72 13.93
N LEU A 58 -12.37 -16.06 13.39
CA LEU A 58 -12.02 -16.13 11.97
C LEU A 58 -11.36 -17.47 11.60
N ILE A 59 -10.52 -18.02 12.47
CA ILE A 59 -9.62 -19.15 12.16
C ILE A 59 -9.92 -20.36 13.06
N GLY A 60 -10.19 -20.14 14.34
CA GLY A 60 -10.44 -21.20 15.31
C GLY A 60 -9.69 -20.99 16.61
N PRO A 61 -9.91 -21.83 17.63
CA PRO A 61 -9.47 -21.58 19.00
C PRO A 61 -7.98 -21.26 19.12
N TYR A 62 -7.66 -20.25 19.91
CA TYR A 62 -6.29 -19.84 20.19
C TYR A 62 -5.49 -21.01 20.81
N PRO A 63 -4.24 -21.27 20.35
CA PRO A 63 -3.56 -22.52 20.66
C PRO A 63 -2.86 -22.60 22.02
N TYR A 64 -2.75 -21.49 22.77
CA TYR A 64 -1.96 -21.41 24.00
C TYR A 64 -2.79 -20.89 25.20
N GLY A 65 -2.31 -21.12 26.42
CA GLY A 65 -2.98 -20.63 27.64
C GLY A 65 -2.84 -19.13 27.90
N LYS A 66 -1.93 -18.45 27.18
CA LYS A 66 -1.74 -17.00 27.28
C LYS A 66 -1.17 -16.39 26.01
N PHE A 67 -1.35 -15.09 25.84
CA PHE A 67 -0.52 -14.26 24.97
C PHE A 67 0.12 -13.13 25.78
N ALA A 68 1.42 -12.90 25.61
CA ALA A 68 2.14 -11.81 26.28
C ALA A 68 2.80 -10.85 25.27
N LEU A 69 2.72 -9.55 25.50
CA LEU A 69 3.72 -8.62 24.97
C LEU A 69 4.74 -8.33 26.06
N VAL A 70 6.02 -8.51 25.73
CA VAL A 70 7.13 -8.28 26.65
C VAL A 70 8.00 -7.15 26.11
N GLU A 71 8.17 -6.08 26.91
CA GLU A 71 9.03 -4.94 26.57
C GLU A 71 10.48 -5.42 26.44
N ASN A 72 11.04 -5.22 25.25
CA ASN A 72 12.38 -5.63 24.90
C ASN A 72 13.43 -4.60 25.37
N PHE A 73 14.70 -5.00 25.39
CA PHE A 73 15.81 -4.08 25.61
C PHE A 73 16.20 -3.33 24.32
N TRP A 74 16.05 -3.97 23.16
CA TRP A 74 16.33 -3.39 21.84
C TRP A 74 15.06 -2.91 21.14
N GLU A 75 15.20 -1.98 20.20
CA GLU A 75 14.11 -1.53 19.32
C GLU A 75 13.82 -2.55 18.20
N THR A 76 13.57 -3.80 18.57
CA THR A 76 13.26 -4.89 17.65
C THR A 76 11.91 -5.55 17.98
N GLY A 77 11.31 -6.14 16.96
CA GLY A 77 10.08 -6.94 17.07
C GLY A 77 10.36 -8.42 16.79
N TYR A 78 9.89 -9.32 17.65
CA TYR A 78 9.95 -10.75 17.42
C TYR A 78 8.67 -11.44 17.89
N GLY A 79 8.02 -12.19 17.01
CA GLY A 79 6.90 -13.06 17.35
C GLY A 79 7.36 -14.46 17.74
N MET A 80 6.90 -14.94 18.90
CA MET A 80 7.10 -16.30 19.39
C MET A 80 5.75 -16.94 19.72
N ALA A 81 5.74 -18.27 19.84
CA ALA A 81 4.61 -18.99 20.40
C ALA A 81 4.22 -18.40 21.77
N SER A 82 2.99 -17.91 21.90
CA SER A 82 2.40 -17.30 23.11
C SER A 82 2.94 -15.93 23.54
N PHE A 83 3.90 -15.31 22.84
CA PHE A 83 4.34 -13.96 23.18
C PHE A 83 5.07 -13.23 22.06
N THR A 84 5.13 -11.91 22.14
CA THR A 84 5.97 -11.06 21.27
C THR A 84 6.88 -10.16 22.09
N LEU A 85 8.07 -9.89 21.57
CA LEU A 85 9.01 -8.91 22.10
C LEU A 85 8.91 -7.64 21.26
N LEU A 86 8.69 -6.49 21.90
CA LEU A 86 8.67 -5.19 21.21
C LEU A 86 9.51 -4.15 21.96
N GLY A 87 10.23 -3.32 21.21
CA GLY A 87 11.10 -2.29 21.73
C GLY A 87 10.41 -1.19 22.53
N PRO A 88 11.12 -0.52 23.46
CA PRO A 88 10.53 0.43 24.39
C PRO A 88 9.96 1.66 23.67
N GLN A 89 10.59 2.18 22.62
CA GLN A 89 10.00 3.28 21.85
C GLN A 89 8.81 2.80 21.03
N VAL A 90 8.93 1.62 20.42
CA VAL A 90 7.89 1.03 19.56
C VAL A 90 6.57 0.85 20.32
N ILE A 91 6.59 0.26 21.51
CA ILE A 91 5.35 0.00 22.28
C ILE A 91 4.61 1.28 22.68
N ARG A 92 5.28 2.44 22.67
CA ARG A 92 4.67 3.74 23.02
C ARG A 92 4.10 4.46 21.80
N MET A 93 4.32 3.95 20.59
CA MET A 93 3.77 4.53 19.36
C MET A 93 2.31 4.09 19.15
N PRO A 94 1.32 5.01 19.10
CA PRO A 94 -0.10 4.64 19.07
C PRO A 94 -0.50 3.75 17.90
N PHE A 95 0.15 3.94 16.74
CA PHE A 95 -0.21 3.21 15.51
C PHE A 95 0.12 1.72 15.58
N ILE A 96 1.06 1.29 16.44
CA ILE A 96 1.49 -0.11 16.57
C ILE A 96 0.34 -1.04 16.93
N LEU A 97 -0.58 -0.57 17.78
CA LEU A 97 -1.79 -1.30 18.15
C LEU A 97 -2.66 -1.66 16.94
N THR A 98 -2.56 -0.93 15.82
CA THR A 98 -3.40 -1.08 14.62
C THR A 98 -2.62 -1.44 13.36
N SER A 99 -1.30 -1.64 13.49
CA SER A 99 -0.39 -2.06 12.40
C SER A 99 0.30 -3.38 12.73
N SER A 100 1.45 -3.35 13.41
CA SER A 100 2.31 -4.53 13.60
C SER A 100 1.84 -5.45 14.71
N TYR A 101 1.17 -4.92 15.75
CA TYR A 101 0.74 -5.75 16.87
C TYR A 101 -0.26 -6.87 16.49
N PRO A 102 -1.33 -6.61 15.70
CA PRO A 102 -2.20 -7.69 15.23
C PRO A 102 -1.49 -8.73 14.35
N HIS A 103 -0.41 -8.34 13.65
CA HIS A 103 0.42 -9.25 12.85
C HIS A 103 1.15 -10.26 13.75
N GLU A 104 1.81 -9.76 14.80
CA GLU A 104 2.53 -10.60 15.77
C GLU A 104 1.58 -11.55 16.52
N ILE A 105 0.36 -11.10 16.86
CA ILE A 105 -0.65 -11.97 17.47
C ILE A 105 -1.07 -13.06 16.48
N LEU A 106 -1.31 -12.72 15.21
CA LEU A 106 -1.77 -13.68 14.22
C LEU A 106 -0.74 -14.80 13.95
N HIS A 107 0.55 -14.53 14.13
CA HIS A 107 1.59 -15.55 14.04
C HIS A 107 1.42 -16.71 15.03
N ASN A 108 0.56 -16.60 16.04
CA ASN A 108 0.23 -17.72 16.91
C ASN A 108 -0.53 -18.84 16.18
N TRP A 109 -1.30 -18.51 15.13
CA TRP A 109 -1.92 -19.49 14.23
C TRP A 109 -0.96 -19.87 13.10
N TRP A 110 -0.36 -18.88 12.44
CA TRP A 110 0.53 -19.08 11.29
C TRP A 110 2.00 -18.92 11.69
N GLY A 111 2.80 -19.97 11.51
CA GLY A 111 4.23 -19.97 11.86
C GLY A 111 4.52 -20.54 13.25
N ASN A 112 3.67 -20.29 14.26
CA ASN A 112 3.85 -20.88 15.60
C ASN A 112 2.93 -22.08 15.90
N SER A 113 1.88 -22.31 15.11
CA SER A 113 1.01 -23.49 15.23
C SER A 113 0.92 -24.32 13.97
N VAL A 114 0.67 -23.68 12.82
CA VAL A 114 0.97 -24.29 11.52
C VAL A 114 2.38 -23.86 11.13
N PHE A 115 3.34 -24.77 11.20
CA PHE A 115 4.74 -24.46 10.97
C PHE A 115 5.02 -24.28 9.48
N VAL A 116 6.05 -23.52 9.14
CA VAL A 116 6.45 -23.24 7.77
C VAL A 116 7.54 -24.20 7.33
N ASP A 117 7.37 -24.80 6.16
CA ASP A 117 8.50 -25.44 5.47
C ASP A 117 9.32 -24.36 4.75
N TYR A 118 10.35 -23.85 5.40
CA TYR A 118 11.14 -22.76 4.82
C TYR A 118 11.82 -23.18 3.52
N GLU A 119 12.15 -24.46 3.32
CA GLU A 119 12.80 -24.93 2.08
C GLU A 119 11.93 -24.78 0.82
N SER A 120 10.60 -24.80 0.96
CA SER A 120 9.66 -24.65 -0.17
C SER A 120 8.95 -23.28 -0.22
N GLY A 121 9.38 -22.32 0.60
CA GLY A 121 8.87 -20.95 0.56
C GLY A 121 8.05 -20.56 1.79
N ASN A 122 8.29 -19.36 2.29
CA ASN A 122 7.60 -18.83 3.45
C ASN A 122 6.23 -18.22 3.08
N TRP A 123 5.20 -19.07 3.06
CA TRP A 123 3.81 -18.66 2.82
C TRP A 123 3.20 -17.85 3.98
N CYS A 124 3.74 -18.02 5.19
CA CYS A 124 3.18 -17.49 6.43
C CYS A 124 3.19 -15.97 6.45
N GLU A 125 4.31 -15.34 6.08
CA GLU A 125 4.44 -13.86 6.11
C GLU A 125 3.39 -13.17 5.23
N GLY A 126 3.18 -13.69 4.02
CA GLY A 126 2.16 -13.17 3.11
C GLY A 126 0.73 -13.36 3.63
N LEU A 127 0.42 -14.54 4.20
CA LEU A 127 -0.91 -14.81 4.75
C LEU A 127 -1.17 -13.94 6.00
N THR A 128 -0.18 -13.81 6.88
CA THR A 128 -0.26 -12.98 8.07
C THR A 128 -0.41 -11.51 7.70
N ALA A 129 0.38 -10.99 6.75
CA ALA A 129 0.23 -9.63 6.26
C ALA A 129 -1.15 -9.37 5.64
N TYR A 130 -1.72 -10.37 4.96
CA TYR A 130 -3.07 -10.25 4.39
C TYR A 130 -4.16 -10.25 5.47
N MET A 131 -4.10 -11.20 6.40
CA MET A 131 -5.12 -11.38 7.43
C MET A 131 -4.95 -10.47 8.65
N ALA A 132 -3.85 -9.72 8.75
CA ALA A 132 -3.63 -8.68 9.77
C ALA A 132 -3.51 -7.29 9.12
N ASP A 133 -2.41 -6.97 8.46
CA ASP A 133 -2.11 -5.62 7.99
C ASP A 133 -3.15 -5.09 7.00
N HIS A 134 -3.46 -5.90 5.97
CA HIS A 134 -4.48 -5.56 4.98
C HIS A 134 -5.87 -5.57 5.59
N LEU A 135 -6.20 -6.55 6.44
CA LEU A 135 -7.49 -6.59 7.14
C LEU A 135 -7.72 -5.34 8.01
N MET A 136 -6.72 -4.89 8.76
CA MET A 136 -6.80 -3.67 9.56
C MET A 136 -6.99 -2.43 8.68
N ALA A 137 -6.35 -2.38 7.51
CA ALA A 137 -6.60 -1.32 6.54
C ALA A 137 -8.02 -1.41 5.98
N GLU A 138 -8.52 -2.61 5.66
CA GLU A 138 -9.86 -2.86 5.14
C GLU A 138 -10.95 -2.42 6.12
N GLN A 139 -10.83 -2.74 7.41
CA GLN A 139 -11.75 -2.26 8.46
C GLN A 139 -11.82 -0.73 8.55
N ARG A 140 -10.74 -0.03 8.18
CA ARG A 140 -10.69 1.45 8.14
C ARG A 140 -11.10 2.05 6.79
N GLY A 141 -11.58 1.24 5.84
CA GLY A 141 -11.88 1.68 4.48
C GLY A 141 -10.65 1.98 3.62
N GLN A 142 -9.46 1.53 4.04
CA GLN A 142 -8.17 1.78 3.39
C GLN A 142 -7.62 0.55 2.66
N GLY A 143 -8.43 -0.51 2.49
CA GLY A 143 -7.98 -1.77 1.88
C GLY A 143 -7.50 -1.62 0.43
N GLU A 144 -8.13 -0.75 -0.36
CA GLU A 144 -7.71 -0.44 -1.73
C GLU A 144 -6.37 0.29 -1.76
N ALA A 145 -6.24 1.36 -0.96
CA ALA A 145 -4.98 2.09 -0.84
C ALA A 145 -3.84 1.18 -0.37
N HIS A 146 -4.09 0.26 0.57
CA HIS A 146 -3.09 -0.70 1.02
C HIS A 146 -2.62 -1.61 -0.13
N ARG A 147 -3.53 -2.16 -0.93
CA ARG A 147 -3.16 -3.01 -2.08
C ARG A 147 -2.37 -2.22 -3.12
N ARG A 148 -2.84 -1.03 -3.49
CA ARG A 148 -2.12 -0.13 -4.41
C ARG A 148 -0.70 0.15 -3.91
N ASP A 149 -0.54 0.47 -2.62
CA ASP A 149 0.77 0.74 -2.02
C ASP A 149 1.69 -0.50 -2.13
N ARG A 150 1.16 -1.74 -1.97
CA ARG A 150 1.96 -2.97 -2.20
C ARG A 150 2.37 -3.17 -3.65
N LEU A 151 1.49 -2.86 -4.61
CA LEU A 151 1.82 -2.93 -6.04
C LEU A 151 2.82 -1.85 -6.45
N GLN A 152 2.73 -0.67 -5.82
CA GLN A 152 3.71 0.40 -5.96
C GLN A 152 5.08 -0.01 -5.41
N ASP A 153 5.15 -0.64 -4.23
CA ASP A 153 6.39 -1.15 -3.65
C ASP A 153 7.06 -2.14 -4.61
N TYR A 154 6.32 -3.10 -5.15
CA TYR A 154 6.84 -4.04 -6.13
C TYR A 154 7.34 -3.33 -7.41
N SER A 155 6.57 -2.40 -7.95
CA SER A 155 6.96 -1.63 -9.15
C SER A 155 8.20 -0.77 -8.92
N SER A 156 8.37 -0.25 -7.70
CA SER A 156 9.48 0.64 -7.31
C SER A 156 10.77 -0.11 -7.01
N TYR A 157 10.70 -1.20 -6.25
CA TYR A 157 11.88 -1.89 -5.72
C TYR A 157 12.31 -3.12 -6.54
N VAL A 158 11.38 -3.71 -7.30
CA VAL A 158 11.63 -4.87 -8.15
C VAL A 158 11.65 -4.39 -9.61
N ARG A 159 12.75 -3.74 -10.03
CA ARG A 159 12.94 -3.30 -11.42
C ARG A 159 13.82 -4.32 -12.16
N GLY A 160 13.33 -4.84 -13.28
CA GLY A 160 14.06 -5.75 -14.19
C GLY A 160 14.34 -7.15 -13.64
N LEU A 161 13.88 -8.20 -14.34
CA LEU A 161 14.25 -9.59 -14.03
C LEU A 161 15.77 -9.83 -14.07
N SER A 162 16.49 -9.04 -14.87
CA SER A 162 17.94 -9.12 -15.09
C SER A 162 18.79 -8.58 -13.94
N GLU A 163 18.20 -7.88 -12.96
CA GLU A 163 18.94 -7.31 -11.83
C GLU A 163 18.96 -8.24 -10.59
N GLY A 164 18.37 -9.44 -10.69
CA GLY A 164 18.34 -10.42 -9.60
C GLY A 164 17.48 -9.99 -8.40
N ARG A 165 16.60 -9.00 -8.58
CA ARG A 165 15.73 -8.44 -7.51
C ARG A 165 14.34 -9.07 -7.45
N ASP A 166 14.00 -9.91 -8.41
CA ASP A 166 12.73 -10.65 -8.48
C ASP A 166 12.99 -12.16 -8.42
N PHE A 167 12.09 -12.90 -7.78
CA PHE A 167 12.24 -14.34 -7.54
C PHE A 167 10.87 -15.00 -7.26
N PRO A 168 10.73 -16.32 -7.48
CA PRO A 168 9.56 -17.09 -7.06
C PRO A 168 9.31 -17.03 -5.55
N LEU A 169 8.05 -17.05 -5.10
CA LEU A 169 7.74 -17.15 -3.66
C LEU A 169 8.24 -18.46 -3.04
N SER A 170 8.39 -19.52 -3.83
CA SER A 170 8.99 -20.78 -3.40
C SER A 170 10.46 -20.63 -2.94
N GLU A 171 11.14 -19.56 -3.35
CA GLU A 171 12.50 -19.21 -2.91
C GLU A 171 12.53 -18.24 -1.73
N PHE A 172 11.39 -17.65 -1.36
CA PHE A 172 11.33 -16.71 -0.24
C PHE A 172 11.58 -17.42 1.10
N ARG A 173 12.51 -16.88 1.91
CA ARG A 173 12.80 -17.37 3.28
C ARG A 173 12.49 -16.30 4.31
N SER A 174 13.10 -15.13 4.13
CA SER A 174 12.96 -13.98 5.00
C SER A 174 13.25 -12.69 4.24
N ARG A 175 12.70 -11.59 4.76
CA ARG A 175 12.99 -10.25 4.27
C ARG A 175 14.41 -9.82 4.69
N HIS A 176 15.13 -9.24 3.75
CA HIS A 176 16.45 -8.63 3.98
C HIS A 176 16.69 -7.37 3.13
N SER A 177 15.70 -6.96 2.34
CA SER A 177 15.72 -5.77 1.49
C SER A 177 14.29 -5.33 1.14
N ALA A 178 14.10 -4.11 0.64
CA ALA A 178 12.79 -3.65 0.16
C ALA A 178 12.25 -4.50 -1.01
N ALA A 179 13.13 -5.02 -1.87
CA ALA A 179 12.74 -5.92 -2.96
C ALA A 179 12.22 -7.26 -2.43
N THR A 180 12.92 -7.87 -1.47
CA THR A 180 12.50 -9.15 -0.88
C THR A 180 11.25 -9.03 -0.03
N GLU A 181 11.01 -7.86 0.59
CA GLU A 181 9.74 -7.52 1.22
C GLU A 181 8.61 -7.41 0.20
N ALA A 182 8.82 -6.67 -0.90
CA ALA A 182 7.80 -6.48 -1.92
C ALA A 182 7.38 -7.81 -2.59
N VAL A 183 8.31 -8.74 -2.75
CA VAL A 183 8.00 -10.10 -3.21
C VAL A 183 7.39 -10.93 -2.08
N GLY A 184 8.14 -11.20 -1.01
CA GLY A 184 7.74 -12.17 0.02
C GLY A 184 6.48 -11.81 0.80
N TYR A 185 6.26 -10.51 1.07
CA TYR A 185 5.05 -10.02 1.72
C TYR A 185 4.05 -9.51 0.67
N GLY A 186 4.47 -8.60 -0.21
CA GLY A 186 3.56 -7.93 -1.15
C GLY A 186 2.91 -8.87 -2.17
N LYS A 187 3.71 -9.63 -2.93
CA LYS A 187 3.20 -10.60 -3.92
C LYS A 187 2.38 -11.71 -3.26
N ALA A 188 2.86 -12.25 -2.14
CA ALA A 188 2.14 -13.30 -1.42
C ALA A 188 0.79 -12.81 -0.87
N LEU A 189 0.75 -11.63 -0.25
CA LEU A 189 -0.49 -10.97 0.21
C LEU A 189 -1.48 -10.78 -0.94
N MET A 190 -1.02 -10.27 -2.08
CA MET A 190 -1.88 -10.09 -3.26
C MET A 190 -2.34 -11.43 -3.84
N GLY A 191 -1.54 -12.49 -3.75
CA GLY A 191 -1.96 -13.86 -4.09
C GLY A 191 -3.13 -14.33 -3.23
N PHE A 192 -3.05 -14.20 -1.91
CA PHE A 192 -4.17 -14.53 -1.01
C PHE A 192 -5.38 -13.61 -1.24
N HIS A 193 -5.14 -12.35 -1.61
CA HIS A 193 -6.20 -11.44 -2.00
C HIS A 193 -6.96 -11.92 -3.24
N MET A 194 -6.25 -12.25 -4.32
CA MET A 194 -6.85 -12.79 -5.55
C MET A 194 -7.58 -14.11 -5.28
N LEU A 195 -7.06 -14.97 -4.40
CA LEU A 195 -7.77 -16.18 -3.97
C LEU A 195 -9.07 -15.84 -3.24
N ARG A 196 -9.07 -14.91 -2.28
CA ARG A 196 -10.32 -14.46 -1.63
C ARG A 196 -11.31 -13.91 -2.66
N ARG A 197 -10.86 -13.13 -3.64
CA ARG A 197 -11.72 -12.60 -4.72
C ARG A 197 -12.36 -13.71 -5.54
N LYS A 198 -11.58 -14.72 -5.93
CA LYS A 198 -12.05 -15.89 -6.69
C LYS A 198 -13.04 -16.75 -5.88
N LEU A 199 -12.83 -16.88 -4.57
CA LEU A 199 -13.62 -17.77 -3.71
C LEU A 199 -14.87 -17.12 -3.12
N GLY A 200 -14.81 -15.82 -2.85
CA GLY A 200 -15.71 -15.13 -1.94
C GLY A 200 -15.30 -15.28 -0.47
N ASP A 201 -15.81 -14.38 0.37
CA ASP A 201 -15.41 -14.24 1.77
C ASP A 201 -15.70 -15.49 2.60
N ASP A 202 -16.90 -16.07 2.48
CA ASP A 202 -17.32 -17.20 3.31
C ASP A 202 -16.44 -18.43 3.07
N ARG A 203 -16.18 -18.76 1.80
CA ARG A 203 -15.30 -19.89 1.44
C ARG A 203 -13.85 -19.65 1.86
N PHE A 204 -13.38 -18.40 1.81
CA PHE A 204 -12.03 -18.07 2.28
C PHE A 204 -11.92 -18.25 3.80
N ARG A 205 -12.93 -17.83 4.59
CA ARG A 205 -12.99 -18.06 6.04
C ARG A 205 -13.01 -19.55 6.37
N ASP A 206 -13.88 -20.31 5.69
CA ASP A 206 -14.00 -21.76 5.87
C ASP A 206 -12.67 -22.47 5.57
N TRP A 207 -11.97 -22.05 4.51
CA TRP A 207 -10.65 -22.56 4.20
C TRP A 207 -9.64 -22.24 5.31
N ALA A 208 -9.55 -20.99 5.77
CA ALA A 208 -8.59 -20.61 6.81
C ALA A 208 -8.80 -21.46 8.08
N ALA A 209 -10.06 -21.65 8.50
CA ALA A 209 -10.38 -22.47 9.66
C ALA A 209 -10.07 -23.96 9.45
N ARG A 210 -10.31 -24.48 8.25
CA ARG A 210 -9.96 -25.85 7.88
C ARG A 210 -8.44 -26.05 7.84
N PHE A 211 -7.70 -25.15 7.21
CA PHE A 211 -6.24 -25.22 7.08
C PHE A 211 -5.58 -25.24 8.46
N TYR A 212 -6.02 -24.35 9.36
CA TYR A 212 -5.57 -24.39 10.76
C TYR A 212 -5.86 -25.73 11.42
N ARG A 213 -7.11 -26.22 11.36
CA ARG A 213 -7.50 -27.49 12.00
C ARG A 213 -6.70 -28.69 11.48
N GLU A 214 -6.43 -28.77 10.18
CA GLU A 214 -5.76 -29.91 9.54
C GLU A 214 -4.23 -29.88 9.64
N MET A 215 -3.65 -28.67 9.72
CA MET A 215 -2.20 -28.47 9.70
C MET A 215 -1.60 -28.01 11.04
N ARG A 216 -2.42 -27.79 12.08
CA ARG A 216 -1.92 -27.47 13.42
C ARG A 216 -0.98 -28.56 13.94
N GLY A 217 0.20 -28.16 14.40
CA GLY A 217 1.27 -29.04 14.86
C GLY A 217 2.08 -29.68 13.72
N ARG A 218 1.85 -29.29 12.46
CA ARG A 218 2.53 -29.83 11.28
C ARG A 218 3.25 -28.71 10.52
N THR A 219 4.27 -29.10 9.76
CA THR A 219 4.94 -28.22 8.80
C THR A 219 4.14 -28.21 7.49
N ALA A 220 3.88 -27.02 6.95
CA ALA A 220 3.09 -26.81 5.74
C ALA A 220 3.90 -26.09 4.66
N THR A 221 3.65 -26.49 3.41
CA THR A 221 4.18 -25.90 2.17
C THR A 221 3.11 -25.06 1.46
N PHE A 222 3.49 -24.28 0.44
CA PHE A 222 2.49 -23.70 -0.49
C PHE A 222 1.60 -24.77 -1.16
N GLY A 223 2.13 -25.99 -1.36
CA GLY A 223 1.36 -27.13 -1.86
C GLY A 223 0.25 -27.58 -0.89
N ASP A 224 0.49 -27.52 0.41
CA ASP A 224 -0.54 -27.80 1.44
C ASP A 224 -1.60 -26.72 1.48
N VAL A 225 -1.20 -25.44 1.40
CA VAL A 225 -2.12 -24.30 1.26
C VAL A 225 -3.04 -24.53 0.06
N ARG A 226 -2.48 -24.85 -1.12
CA ARG A 226 -3.25 -25.16 -2.33
C ARG A 226 -4.20 -26.34 -2.13
N ARG A 227 -3.70 -27.48 -1.66
CA ARG A 227 -4.51 -28.72 -1.54
C ARG A 227 -5.68 -28.54 -0.58
N THR A 228 -5.44 -27.93 0.58
CA THR A 228 -6.50 -27.69 1.58
C THR A 228 -7.54 -26.69 1.07
N MET A 229 -7.09 -25.70 0.29
CA MET A 229 -7.99 -24.75 -0.38
C MET A 229 -8.84 -25.48 -1.42
N ALA A 230 -8.23 -26.13 -2.41
CA ALA A 230 -8.92 -26.87 -3.48
C ALA A 230 -9.93 -27.90 -2.93
N ALA A 231 -9.57 -28.63 -1.86
CA ALA A 231 -10.42 -29.67 -1.29
C ALA A 231 -11.65 -29.16 -0.52
N GLY A 232 -11.71 -27.87 -0.14
CA GLY A 232 -12.70 -27.34 0.81
C GLY A 232 -13.73 -26.38 0.27
N ILE A 233 -13.53 -25.90 -0.95
CA ILE A 233 -14.22 -24.71 -1.47
C ILE A 233 -15.15 -25.01 -2.66
N GLY A 234 -15.09 -26.23 -3.21
CA GLY A 234 -16.00 -26.67 -4.28
C GLY A 234 -15.82 -25.94 -5.62
N LEU A 235 -14.62 -25.44 -5.93
CA LEU A 235 -14.35 -24.93 -7.29
C LEU A 235 -14.47 -26.05 -8.32
N SER A 236 -14.90 -25.68 -9.53
CA SER A 236 -15.16 -26.60 -10.64
C SER A 236 -14.40 -26.18 -11.89
N GLY A 237 -14.30 -27.09 -12.87
CA GLY A 237 -13.64 -26.81 -14.14
C GLY A 237 -12.12 -26.59 -13.97
N PRO A 238 -11.51 -25.71 -14.78
CA PRO A 238 -10.05 -25.50 -14.78
C PRO A 238 -9.47 -25.05 -13.43
N ASP A 239 -10.28 -24.44 -12.57
CA ASP A 239 -9.82 -23.91 -11.27
C ASP A 239 -10.01 -24.91 -10.13
N ALA A 240 -10.55 -26.12 -10.38
CA ALA A 240 -10.86 -27.10 -9.35
C ALA A 240 -9.63 -27.50 -8.50
N THR A 241 -8.43 -27.50 -9.08
CA THR A 241 -7.19 -27.88 -8.39
C THR A 241 -6.35 -26.68 -7.94
N LEU A 242 -6.67 -25.46 -8.42
CA LEU A 242 -5.86 -24.24 -8.27
C LEU A 242 -4.39 -24.38 -8.73
N GLU A 243 -4.05 -25.41 -9.51
CA GLU A 243 -2.66 -25.69 -9.92
C GLU A 243 -2.06 -24.55 -10.72
N ARG A 244 -2.78 -24.07 -11.74
CA ARG A 244 -2.32 -22.95 -12.56
C ARG A 244 -2.09 -21.69 -11.72
N PHE A 245 -2.98 -21.40 -10.77
CA PHE A 245 -2.84 -20.24 -9.89
C PHE A 245 -1.55 -20.32 -9.06
N PHE A 246 -1.33 -21.44 -8.36
CA PHE A 246 -0.15 -21.57 -7.50
C PHE A 246 1.15 -21.62 -8.30
N HIS A 247 1.17 -22.29 -9.46
CA HIS A 247 2.32 -22.24 -10.36
C HIS A 247 2.66 -20.80 -10.76
N ASP A 248 1.67 -20.05 -11.25
CA ASP A 248 1.85 -18.67 -11.72
C ASP A 248 2.31 -17.71 -10.62
N TRP A 249 1.77 -17.84 -9.41
CA TRP A 249 2.02 -16.86 -8.35
C TRP A 249 3.08 -17.28 -7.35
N THR A 250 3.40 -18.57 -7.23
CA THR A 250 4.37 -19.06 -6.24
C THR A 250 5.66 -19.59 -6.86
N GLU A 251 5.61 -20.15 -8.07
CA GLU A 251 6.76 -20.81 -8.71
C GLU A 251 7.42 -19.94 -9.81
N ARG A 252 6.73 -18.89 -10.27
CA ARG A 252 7.24 -17.98 -11.31
C ARG A 252 7.59 -16.59 -10.74
N PRO A 253 8.73 -15.97 -11.14
CA PRO A 253 8.99 -14.56 -10.89
C PRO A 253 8.12 -13.69 -11.80
N GLY A 254 8.11 -12.38 -11.57
CA GLY A 254 7.39 -11.42 -12.38
C GLY A 254 5.97 -11.13 -11.89
N ALA A 255 5.33 -10.20 -12.61
CA ALA A 255 3.95 -9.78 -12.44
C ALA A 255 3.34 -9.50 -13.82
N ALA A 256 2.01 -9.58 -13.92
CA ALA A 256 1.32 -9.18 -15.13
C ALA A 256 1.47 -7.68 -15.39
N ALA A 257 1.52 -7.28 -16.65
CA ALA A 257 1.40 -5.88 -17.07
C ALA A 257 0.21 -5.80 -18.01
N LEU A 258 -0.79 -4.99 -17.67
CA LEU A 258 -2.05 -4.94 -18.41
C LEU A 258 -2.10 -3.72 -19.31
N ALA A 259 -2.76 -3.86 -20.46
CA ALA A 259 -3.14 -2.76 -21.32
C ALA A 259 -4.56 -3.00 -21.86
N VAL A 260 -5.32 -1.93 -22.05
CA VAL A 260 -6.66 -1.99 -22.63
C VAL A 260 -6.78 -0.98 -23.77
N GLU A 261 -7.41 -1.43 -24.84
CA GLU A 261 -7.78 -0.59 -25.97
C GLU A 261 -9.28 -0.78 -26.22
N VAL A 262 -10.01 0.31 -26.43
CA VAL A 262 -11.43 0.26 -26.76
C VAL A 262 -11.58 0.76 -28.18
N ASP A 263 -12.04 -0.13 -29.05
CA ASP A 263 -12.15 0.09 -30.48
C ASP A 263 -13.48 0.79 -30.83
N GLU A 264 -14.56 0.40 -30.14
CA GLU A 264 -15.91 0.83 -30.47
C GLU A 264 -16.85 0.82 -29.26
N VAL A 265 -17.77 1.80 -29.23
CA VAL A 265 -18.97 1.78 -28.39
C VAL A 265 -20.17 1.80 -29.32
N ALA A 266 -20.85 0.68 -29.45
CA ALA A 266 -22.00 0.53 -30.33
C ALA A 266 -23.30 0.56 -29.53
N GLN A 267 -24.33 1.25 -30.05
CA GLN A 267 -25.68 1.12 -29.54
C GLN A 267 -26.28 -0.21 -30.04
N VAL A 268 -26.83 -1.01 -29.14
CA VAL A 268 -27.44 -2.32 -29.44
C VAL A 268 -28.85 -2.39 -28.86
N GLU A 269 -29.62 -3.41 -29.22
CA GLU A 269 -30.93 -3.63 -28.61
C GLU A 269 -30.77 -3.80 -27.08
N GLY A 270 -31.49 -2.98 -26.31
CA GLY A 270 -31.46 -3.00 -24.85
C GLY A 270 -30.29 -2.26 -24.19
N GLY A 271 -29.43 -1.55 -24.93
CA GLY A 271 -28.38 -0.73 -24.33
C GLY A 271 -27.21 -0.42 -25.25
N PHE A 272 -25.99 -0.62 -24.74
CA PHE A 272 -24.73 -0.38 -25.45
C PHE A 272 -23.79 -1.57 -25.30
N GLU A 273 -22.94 -1.79 -26.29
CA GLU A 273 -21.87 -2.78 -26.25
C GLU A 273 -20.52 -2.08 -26.43
N VAL A 274 -19.62 -2.29 -25.47
CA VAL A 274 -18.24 -1.78 -25.50
C VAL A 274 -17.35 -2.89 -26.03
N ARG A 275 -16.68 -2.63 -27.15
CA ARG A 275 -15.78 -3.56 -27.84
C ARG A 275 -14.34 -3.07 -27.77
N GLY A 276 -13.42 -3.99 -27.54
CA GLY A 276 -12.02 -3.64 -27.36
C GLY A 276 -11.12 -4.85 -27.25
N THR A 277 -9.89 -4.62 -26.82
CA THR A 277 -8.92 -5.68 -26.54
C THR A 277 -8.24 -5.44 -25.20
N LEU A 278 -8.22 -6.47 -24.35
CA LEU A 278 -7.43 -6.54 -23.13
C LEU A 278 -6.15 -7.33 -23.40
N ARG A 279 -4.99 -6.83 -22.97
CA ARG A 279 -3.68 -7.43 -23.26
C ARG A 279 -2.83 -7.59 -22.01
N GLN A 280 -2.01 -8.63 -22.02
CA GLN A 280 -0.84 -8.78 -21.17
C GLN A 280 0.40 -8.38 -21.97
N THR A 281 1.13 -7.38 -21.50
CA THR A 281 2.25 -6.74 -22.21
C THR A 281 3.62 -7.11 -21.65
N GLN A 282 3.67 -7.83 -20.53
CA GLN A 282 4.92 -8.35 -20.00
C GLN A 282 5.51 -9.42 -20.93
N GLY A 283 6.84 -9.57 -20.90
CA GLY A 283 7.52 -10.68 -21.58
C GLY A 283 7.28 -12.02 -20.88
N GLY A 284 7.42 -13.12 -21.63
CA GLY A 284 7.22 -14.48 -21.13
C GLY A 284 5.78 -14.98 -21.27
N GLU A 285 5.46 -16.09 -20.62
CA GLU A 285 4.11 -16.66 -20.67
C GLU A 285 3.08 -15.76 -19.95
N PRO A 286 1.86 -15.61 -20.49
CA PRO A 286 0.77 -14.92 -19.80
C PRO A 286 0.46 -15.53 -18.42
N PHE A 287 0.06 -14.68 -17.47
CA PHE A 287 -0.49 -15.13 -16.19
C PHE A 287 -1.98 -15.42 -16.35
N ALA A 288 -2.52 -16.40 -15.63
CA ALA A 288 -3.96 -16.61 -15.55
C ALA A 288 -4.59 -15.60 -14.56
N LEU A 289 -5.43 -14.71 -15.08
CA LEU A 289 -6.08 -13.64 -14.31
C LEU A 289 -7.60 -13.66 -14.50
N ASP A 290 -8.34 -13.43 -13.42
CA ASP A 290 -9.73 -12.97 -13.50
C ASP A 290 -9.70 -11.45 -13.36
N VAL A 291 -9.87 -10.72 -14.46
CA VAL A 291 -9.63 -9.28 -14.51
C VAL A 291 -10.94 -8.52 -14.27
N PRO A 292 -11.07 -7.75 -13.17
CA PRO A 292 -12.27 -6.96 -12.94
C PRO A 292 -12.28 -5.74 -13.87
N ILE A 293 -13.30 -5.63 -14.71
CA ILE A 293 -13.55 -4.47 -15.57
C ILE A 293 -14.81 -3.77 -15.10
N ALA A 294 -14.66 -2.51 -14.68
CA ALA A 294 -15.77 -1.64 -14.29
C ALA A 294 -16.17 -0.72 -15.44
N ILE A 295 -17.46 -0.68 -15.77
CA ILE A 295 -18.04 0.27 -16.72
C ILE A 295 -18.97 1.23 -15.99
N GLN A 296 -18.58 2.52 -15.99
CA GLN A 296 -19.43 3.61 -15.53
C GLN A 296 -20.44 3.94 -16.64
N THR A 297 -21.69 4.17 -16.28
CA THR A 297 -22.74 4.55 -17.24
C THR A 297 -23.42 5.85 -16.81
N ALA A 298 -24.17 6.47 -17.73
CA ALA A 298 -25.00 7.64 -17.45
C ALA A 298 -26.28 7.32 -16.63
N ALA A 299 -26.44 6.08 -16.14
CA ALA A 299 -27.57 5.71 -15.32
C ALA A 299 -27.51 6.41 -13.96
N THR A 300 -28.68 6.71 -13.40
CA THR A 300 -28.85 7.26 -12.05
C THR A 300 -29.56 6.24 -11.17
N ALA A 301 -29.16 6.18 -9.90
CA ALA A 301 -29.88 5.46 -8.86
C ALA A 301 -31.23 6.16 -8.55
N SER A 302 -32.08 5.48 -7.77
CA SER A 302 -33.42 5.98 -7.40
C SER A 302 -33.40 7.28 -6.59
N ASP A 303 -32.28 7.59 -5.94
CA ASP A 303 -32.04 8.82 -5.18
C ASP A 303 -31.47 9.97 -6.03
N GLY A 304 -31.33 9.77 -7.34
CA GLY A 304 -30.79 10.77 -8.28
C GLY A 304 -29.26 10.82 -8.33
N THR A 305 -28.54 10.01 -7.55
CA THR A 305 -27.08 9.92 -7.62
C THR A 305 -26.64 9.07 -8.82
N PRO A 306 -25.40 9.22 -9.32
CA PRO A 306 -24.87 8.32 -10.35
C PRO A 306 -24.94 6.86 -9.90
N ALA A 307 -25.46 5.98 -10.77
CA ALA A 307 -25.52 4.56 -10.49
C ALA A 307 -24.11 3.98 -10.32
N ARG A 308 -24.00 2.91 -9.52
CA ARG A 308 -22.75 2.15 -9.38
C ARG A 308 -22.33 1.55 -10.71
N ALA A 309 -21.03 1.49 -10.93
CA ALA A 309 -20.47 0.89 -12.12
C ALA A 309 -20.78 -0.61 -12.18
N THR A 310 -21.03 -1.11 -13.39
CA THR A 310 -21.15 -2.55 -13.63
C THR A 310 -19.75 -3.15 -13.65
N VAL A 311 -19.47 -4.11 -12.76
CA VAL A 311 -18.18 -4.82 -12.71
C VAL A 311 -18.36 -6.21 -13.30
N THR A 312 -17.52 -6.57 -14.27
CA THR A 312 -17.47 -7.91 -14.87
C THR A 312 -16.06 -8.47 -14.74
N GLU A 313 -15.93 -9.69 -14.25
CA GLU A 313 -14.66 -10.42 -14.19
C GLU A 313 -14.40 -11.10 -15.55
N ILE A 314 -13.29 -10.76 -16.20
CA ILE A 314 -12.88 -11.32 -17.50
C ILE A 314 -11.69 -12.26 -17.31
N ARG A 315 -11.86 -13.55 -17.63
CA ARG A 315 -10.76 -14.52 -17.59
C ARG A 315 -9.76 -14.24 -18.73
N LEU A 316 -8.55 -13.88 -18.38
CA LEU A 316 -7.44 -13.60 -19.30
C LEU A 316 -6.29 -14.58 -19.04
N GLU A 317 -6.16 -15.56 -19.93
CA GLU A 317 -5.10 -16.60 -19.86
C GLU A 317 -4.14 -16.55 -21.06
N SER A 318 -4.43 -15.68 -22.03
CA SER A 318 -3.65 -15.43 -23.24
C SER A 318 -3.00 -14.05 -23.18
N ALA A 319 -2.11 -13.78 -24.14
CA ALA A 319 -1.48 -12.46 -24.29
C ALA A 319 -2.49 -11.36 -24.66
N ALA A 320 -3.61 -11.73 -25.31
CA ALA A 320 -4.68 -10.81 -25.66
C ALA A 320 -6.03 -11.52 -25.69
N MET A 321 -7.08 -10.80 -25.32
CA MET A 321 -8.48 -11.23 -25.35
C MET A 321 -9.35 -10.09 -25.91
N ALA A 322 -10.24 -10.42 -26.85
CA ALA A 322 -11.24 -9.47 -27.32
C ALA A 322 -12.32 -9.28 -26.24
N LEU A 323 -12.71 -8.03 -26.01
CA LEU A 323 -13.77 -7.64 -25.08
C LEU A 323 -15.05 -7.32 -25.86
N ALA A 324 -16.18 -7.78 -25.33
CA ALA A 324 -17.51 -7.36 -25.75
C ALA A 324 -18.41 -7.32 -24.51
N ILE A 325 -18.58 -6.13 -23.92
CA ILE A 325 -19.29 -5.95 -22.65
C ILE A 325 -20.55 -5.14 -22.89
N ARG A 326 -21.71 -5.71 -22.55
CA ARG A 326 -23.01 -5.05 -22.68
C ARG A 326 -23.39 -4.33 -21.40
N VAL A 327 -23.89 -3.10 -21.55
CA VAL A 327 -24.39 -2.27 -20.44
C VAL A 327 -25.73 -1.63 -20.80
N PRO A 328 -26.64 -1.44 -19.82
CA PRO A 328 -28.02 -1.01 -20.09
C PRO A 328 -28.15 0.49 -20.41
N ALA A 329 -27.12 1.28 -20.14
CA ALA A 329 -27.12 2.73 -20.32
C ALA A 329 -25.81 3.19 -20.98
N ARG A 330 -25.82 4.41 -21.51
CA ARG A 330 -24.68 5.01 -22.22
C ARG A 330 -23.41 4.91 -21.37
N PRO A 331 -22.36 4.20 -21.83
CA PRO A 331 -21.12 4.09 -21.07
C PRO A 331 -20.35 5.41 -21.10
N LEU A 332 -19.78 5.77 -19.96
CA LEU A 332 -19.00 7.00 -19.76
C LEU A 332 -17.51 6.69 -19.67
N ALA A 333 -17.15 5.60 -18.98
CA ALA A 333 -15.76 5.20 -18.83
C ALA A 333 -15.65 3.69 -18.57
N LEU A 334 -14.54 3.12 -19.02
CA LEU A 334 -14.12 1.75 -18.69
C LEU A 334 -12.86 1.84 -17.83
N GLN A 335 -12.81 1.05 -16.75
CA GLN A 335 -11.65 0.95 -15.87
C GLN A 335 -11.31 -0.52 -15.63
N VAL A 336 -10.05 -0.89 -15.88
CA VAL A 336 -9.52 -2.23 -15.62
C VAL A 336 -8.83 -2.24 -14.25
N ASP A 337 -9.21 -3.20 -13.42
CA ASP A 337 -8.71 -3.37 -12.05
C ASP A 337 -8.72 -2.08 -11.20
N PRO A 338 -9.87 -1.37 -11.12
CA PRO A 338 -9.94 -0.07 -10.44
C PRO A 338 -9.67 -0.13 -8.93
N SER A 339 -9.87 -1.29 -8.30
CA SER A 339 -9.66 -1.49 -6.86
C SER A 339 -8.35 -2.20 -6.51
N PHE A 340 -7.43 -2.32 -7.49
CA PHE A 340 -6.12 -2.95 -7.32
C PHE A 340 -6.25 -4.36 -6.71
N ASP A 341 -7.14 -5.18 -7.25
CA ASP A 341 -7.41 -6.54 -6.81
C ASP A 341 -6.43 -7.56 -7.41
N LEU A 342 -5.67 -7.19 -8.45
CA LEU A 342 -4.71 -8.08 -9.12
C LEU A 342 -3.27 -7.83 -8.72
N PHE A 343 -2.46 -8.89 -8.61
CA PHE A 343 -1.01 -8.73 -8.60
C PHE A 343 -0.49 -8.43 -10.00
N ARG A 344 -0.23 -7.14 -10.24
CA ARG A 344 0.27 -6.62 -11.51
C ARG A 344 1.31 -5.54 -11.27
N ARG A 345 2.16 -5.31 -12.27
CA ARG A 345 3.00 -4.12 -12.32
C ARG A 345 2.10 -2.93 -12.67
N LEU A 346 2.16 -1.90 -11.84
CA LEU A 346 1.44 -0.66 -12.13
C LEU A 346 2.16 0.09 -13.24
N ASP A 347 1.41 0.67 -14.17
CA ASP A 347 1.96 1.73 -15.00
C ASP A 347 2.30 2.92 -14.07
N PRO A 348 3.41 3.64 -14.30
CA PRO A 348 3.74 4.81 -13.48
C PRO A 348 2.62 5.83 -13.39
N ARG A 349 1.72 5.86 -14.39
CA ARG A 349 0.53 6.72 -14.42
C ARG A 349 -0.56 6.35 -13.43
N GLU A 350 -0.46 5.18 -12.84
CA GLU A 350 -1.36 4.71 -11.79
C GLU A 350 -0.84 5.01 -10.38
N ILE A 351 0.40 5.48 -10.30
CA ILE A 351 1.08 5.81 -9.05
C ILE A 351 1.14 7.34 -8.90
N PRO A 352 0.71 7.91 -7.77
CA PRO A 352 0.93 9.32 -7.48
C PRO A 352 2.43 9.63 -7.44
N ALA A 353 2.84 10.73 -8.07
CA ALA A 353 4.23 11.17 -7.97
C ALA A 353 4.60 11.40 -6.49
N SER A 354 5.73 10.84 -6.05
CA SER A 354 6.05 10.79 -4.63
C SER A 354 7.49 11.17 -4.32
N ILE A 355 7.74 11.58 -3.08
CA ILE A 355 9.09 11.90 -2.58
C ILE A 355 10.03 10.69 -2.75
N GLY A 356 9.52 9.48 -2.52
CA GLY A 356 10.28 8.23 -2.66
C GLY A 356 10.68 7.96 -4.11
N GLN A 357 9.86 8.37 -5.08
CA GLN A 357 10.22 8.28 -6.50
C GLN A 357 11.42 9.15 -6.85
N ILE A 358 11.60 10.31 -6.19
CA ILE A 358 12.79 11.15 -6.38
C ILE A 358 14.00 10.52 -5.68
N PHE A 359 13.89 10.18 -4.39
CA PHE A 359 15.03 9.60 -3.65
C PHE A 359 15.45 8.21 -4.13
N GLY A 360 14.56 7.48 -4.80
CA GLY A 360 14.88 6.17 -5.40
C GLY A 360 15.68 6.24 -6.69
N GLU A 361 15.87 7.42 -7.29
CA GLU A 361 16.63 7.56 -8.54
C GLU A 361 18.13 7.63 -8.28
N PRO A 362 18.98 6.94 -9.08
CA PRO A 362 20.42 6.97 -8.90
C PRO A 362 21.06 8.32 -9.27
N ARG A 363 20.37 9.13 -10.09
CA ARG A 363 20.82 10.44 -10.56
C ARG A 363 19.74 11.47 -10.34
N LEU A 364 20.13 12.60 -9.73
CA LEU A 364 19.29 13.77 -9.50
C LEU A 364 19.92 15.04 -10.06
N LEU A 365 19.05 15.96 -10.48
CA LEU A 365 19.41 17.36 -10.69
C LEU A 365 18.76 18.21 -9.60
N ALA A 366 19.55 18.95 -8.83
CA ALA A 366 19.06 19.97 -7.92
C ALA A 366 19.31 21.35 -8.51
N VAL A 367 18.23 22.12 -8.66
CA VAL A 367 18.24 23.46 -9.24
C VAL A 367 17.94 24.46 -8.13
N LEU A 368 18.91 25.30 -7.79
CA LEU A 368 18.75 26.39 -6.83
C LEU A 368 18.27 27.66 -7.55
N ALA A 369 17.49 28.50 -6.88
CA ALA A 369 17.21 29.84 -7.40
C ALA A 369 18.52 30.65 -7.47
N ALA A 370 18.86 31.19 -8.65
CA ALA A 370 20.10 31.96 -8.84
C ALA A 370 20.12 33.26 -8.02
N ASP A 371 18.95 33.79 -7.67
CA ASP A 371 18.77 35.02 -6.89
C ASP A 371 18.59 34.77 -5.38
N ALA A 372 18.79 33.53 -4.92
CA ALA A 372 18.73 33.16 -3.50
C ALA A 372 19.76 33.95 -2.68
N ALA A 373 19.40 34.32 -1.45
CA ALA A 373 20.35 34.96 -0.54
C ALA A 373 21.53 33.99 -0.25
N PRO A 374 22.76 34.48 -0.01
CA PRO A 374 23.92 33.62 0.20
C PRO A 374 23.73 32.57 1.30
N GLU A 375 23.07 32.96 2.41
CA GLU A 375 22.75 32.06 3.53
C GLU A 375 21.75 30.97 3.13
N GLU A 376 20.71 31.31 2.37
CA GLU A 376 19.74 30.35 1.84
C GLU A 376 20.42 29.38 0.86
N ALA A 377 21.22 29.90 -0.08
CA ALA A 377 21.94 29.07 -1.04
C ALA A 377 22.96 28.13 -0.36
N ALA A 378 23.62 28.58 0.71
CA ALA A 378 24.48 27.73 1.52
C ALA A 378 23.69 26.64 2.23
N ALA A 379 22.56 26.98 2.85
CA ALA A 379 21.70 26.03 3.55
C ALA A 379 21.14 24.95 2.60
N TRP A 380 20.73 25.32 1.38
CA TRP A 380 20.33 24.36 0.35
C TRP A 380 21.46 23.41 -0.06
N ARG A 381 22.68 23.92 -0.25
CA ARG A 381 23.84 23.06 -0.57
C ARG A 381 24.15 22.08 0.56
N THR A 382 24.11 22.53 1.82
CA THR A 382 24.28 21.64 2.98
C THR A 382 23.20 20.56 3.04
N LEU A 383 21.94 20.92 2.76
CA LEU A 383 20.85 19.95 2.69
C LEU A 383 21.12 18.88 1.61
N LEU A 384 21.46 19.30 0.40
CA LEU A 384 21.72 18.40 -0.73
C LEU A 384 22.91 17.48 -0.46
N GLU A 385 23.98 18.00 0.16
CA GLU A 385 25.14 17.19 0.54
C GLU A 385 24.75 16.09 1.54
N SER A 386 23.83 16.39 2.47
CA SER A 386 23.33 15.38 3.43
C SER A 386 22.54 14.23 2.79
N TRP A 387 22.10 14.39 1.54
CA TRP A 387 21.38 13.36 0.78
C TRP A 387 22.27 12.59 -0.18
N ARG A 388 23.50 13.05 -0.45
CA ARG A 388 24.42 12.33 -1.34
C ARG A 388 24.84 11.00 -0.75
N THR A 389 24.83 9.96 -1.56
CA THR A 389 25.38 8.65 -1.22
C THR A 389 26.10 8.07 -2.43
N ASN A 390 26.88 6.99 -2.25
CA ASN A 390 27.56 6.31 -3.37
C ASN A 390 26.58 5.79 -4.44
N ALA A 391 25.32 5.55 -4.08
CA ALA A 391 24.28 5.08 -4.98
C ALA A 391 23.32 6.19 -5.45
N HIS A 392 23.52 7.43 -4.99
CA HIS A 392 22.60 8.55 -5.21
C HIS A 392 23.39 9.84 -5.50
N ALA A 393 23.65 10.09 -6.78
CA ALA A 393 24.41 11.23 -7.24
C ALA A 393 23.51 12.45 -7.46
N ILE A 394 23.93 13.61 -6.94
CA ILE A 394 23.19 14.87 -7.05
C ILE A 394 24.05 15.89 -7.78
N GLU A 395 23.65 16.24 -9.00
CA GLU A 395 24.18 17.38 -9.75
C GLU A 395 23.51 18.66 -9.25
N ILE A 396 24.29 19.71 -8.95
CA ILE A 396 23.76 20.97 -8.40
C ILE A 396 24.04 22.09 -9.40
N VAL A 397 22.99 22.76 -9.84
CA VAL A 397 23.05 23.93 -10.72
C VAL A 397 22.14 25.04 -10.18
N THR A 398 22.27 26.24 -10.70
CA THR A 398 21.28 27.30 -10.53
C THR A 398 20.28 27.31 -11.69
N ASP A 399 19.11 27.88 -11.46
CA ASP A 399 18.12 28.04 -12.52
C ASP A 399 18.60 28.97 -13.65
N ALA A 400 19.56 29.87 -13.42
CA ALA A 400 20.18 30.70 -14.44
C ALA A 400 21.09 29.90 -15.40
N GLU A 401 21.64 28.76 -14.97
CA GLU A 401 22.49 27.89 -15.80
C GLU A 401 21.67 27.04 -16.77
N LEU A 402 20.37 26.86 -16.51
CA LEU A 402 19.48 26.15 -17.41
C LEU A 402 18.86 27.12 -18.43
N PRO A 403 18.69 26.73 -19.71
CA PRO A 403 18.02 27.59 -20.67
C PRO A 403 16.57 27.88 -20.26
N ALA A 404 16.09 29.11 -20.52
CA ALA A 404 14.78 29.53 -20.03
C ALA A 404 13.62 28.63 -20.50
N ASN A 405 13.70 28.17 -21.73
CA ASN A 405 12.65 27.41 -22.43
C ASN A 405 12.95 25.92 -22.58
N ALA A 406 14.15 25.46 -22.21
CA ALA A 406 14.49 24.04 -22.32
C ALA A 406 13.60 23.19 -21.40
N PRO A 407 13.22 21.97 -21.81
CA PRO A 407 12.62 21.00 -20.91
C PRO A 407 13.63 20.54 -19.86
N LEU A 408 13.16 20.14 -18.69
CA LEU A 408 13.97 19.42 -17.71
C LEU A 408 14.49 18.10 -18.30
N PRO A 409 15.70 17.66 -17.93
CA PRO A 409 16.29 16.43 -18.45
C PRO A 409 15.44 15.21 -18.07
N ALA A 410 14.94 14.50 -19.08
CA ALA A 410 14.02 13.38 -18.88
C ALA A 410 14.68 12.12 -18.32
N ASP A 411 16.01 12.08 -18.16
CA ASP A 411 16.78 10.90 -17.76
C ASP A 411 17.04 10.80 -16.24
N ARG A 412 16.52 11.75 -15.45
CA ARG A 412 16.74 11.88 -13.99
C ARG A 412 15.57 12.58 -13.30
N ALA A 413 15.45 12.42 -11.99
CA ALA A 413 14.51 13.22 -11.19
C ALA A 413 15.12 14.59 -10.85
N VAL A 414 14.27 15.57 -10.55
CA VAL A 414 14.67 16.98 -10.36
C VAL A 414 14.13 17.54 -9.05
N TRP A 415 15.00 18.19 -8.26
CA TRP A 415 14.59 19.07 -7.16
C TRP A 415 14.73 20.53 -7.59
N LEU A 416 13.65 21.28 -7.48
CA LEU A 416 13.61 22.74 -7.61
C LEU A 416 13.60 23.32 -6.19
N LEU A 417 14.61 24.11 -5.84
CA LEU A 417 14.80 24.60 -4.48
C LEU A 417 14.61 26.12 -4.42
N GLY A 418 13.84 26.55 -3.42
CA GLY A 418 13.54 27.96 -3.16
C GLY A 418 12.22 28.40 -3.77
N ARG A 419 11.54 29.34 -3.08
CA ARG A 419 10.27 29.92 -3.54
C ARG A 419 10.42 30.68 -4.85
N ARG A 420 11.55 31.37 -5.03
CA ARG A 420 11.84 32.23 -6.19
C ARG A 420 12.44 31.47 -7.38
N ASN A 421 12.53 30.13 -7.30
CA ASN A 421 13.02 29.33 -8.41
C ASN A 421 12.12 29.50 -9.64
N ARG A 422 12.69 30.04 -10.73
CA ARG A 422 11.91 30.41 -11.93
C ARG A 422 11.26 29.20 -12.61
N LEU A 423 11.88 28.01 -12.49
CA LEU A 423 11.35 26.77 -13.06
C LEU A 423 10.19 26.22 -12.23
N ALA A 424 10.21 26.44 -10.91
CA ALA A 424 9.13 25.98 -10.04
C ALA A 424 7.80 26.67 -10.41
N ALA A 425 7.82 27.97 -10.66
CA ALA A 425 6.65 28.70 -11.15
C ALA A 425 6.09 28.10 -12.46
N ARG A 426 6.98 27.76 -13.41
CA ARG A 426 6.59 27.17 -14.71
C ARG A 426 5.91 25.81 -14.55
N TYR A 427 6.45 24.94 -13.70
CA TYR A 427 5.99 23.54 -13.61
C TYR A 427 4.88 23.31 -12.59
N PHE A 428 4.78 24.13 -11.54
CA PHE A 428 3.82 23.92 -10.44
C PHE A 428 2.63 24.87 -10.49
N ALA A 429 2.80 26.14 -10.89
CA ALA A 429 1.68 27.10 -10.89
C ALA A 429 0.65 26.84 -12.00
N GLY A 430 1.06 26.18 -13.09
CA GLY A 430 0.20 25.84 -14.24
C GLY A 430 0.01 24.33 -14.45
N ALA A 431 0.28 23.50 -13.42
CA ALA A 431 0.36 22.06 -13.59
C ALA A 431 -0.96 21.38 -13.97
N GLY A 432 -2.11 22.04 -13.74
CA GLY A 432 -3.43 21.44 -13.98
C GLY A 432 -3.73 20.24 -13.07
N ILE A 433 -3.00 20.11 -11.96
CA ILE A 433 -3.16 19.01 -11.01
C ILE A 433 -4.32 19.34 -10.09
N ALA A 434 -5.33 18.46 -10.06
CA ALA A 434 -6.44 18.60 -9.14
C ALA A 434 -5.91 18.62 -7.69
N GLY A 435 -6.34 19.61 -6.92
CA GLY A 435 -5.90 19.81 -5.53
C GLY A 435 -4.59 20.58 -5.38
N LEU A 436 -3.96 21.08 -6.44
CA LEU A 436 -2.82 21.99 -6.34
C LEU A 436 -3.17 23.37 -6.91
N ALA A 437 -3.14 24.39 -6.07
CA ALA A 437 -3.11 25.78 -6.52
C ALA A 437 -1.92 26.51 -5.91
N VAL A 438 -1.31 27.42 -6.66
CA VAL A 438 -0.16 28.22 -6.22
C VAL A 438 -0.46 29.68 -6.50
N ASP A 439 -0.28 30.53 -5.50
CA ASP A 439 -0.39 31.98 -5.65
C ASP A 439 0.80 32.69 -4.99
N ALA A 440 0.69 34.02 -4.84
CA ALA A 440 1.76 34.81 -4.26
C ALA A 440 2.00 34.52 -2.77
N GLU A 441 0.99 34.11 -2.00
CA GLU A 441 1.07 33.98 -0.54
C GLU A 441 1.31 32.54 -0.07
N GLY A 442 0.99 31.54 -0.89
CA GLY A 442 1.18 30.14 -0.52
C GLY A 442 0.69 29.13 -1.56
N LEU A 443 0.44 27.92 -1.06
CA LEU A 443 -0.09 26.81 -1.82
C LEU A 443 -1.43 26.36 -1.22
N ASP A 444 -2.34 25.95 -2.08
CA ASP A 444 -3.46 25.09 -1.70
C ASP A 444 -3.08 23.64 -2.02
N LEU A 445 -3.11 22.78 -1.00
CA LEU A 445 -2.79 21.37 -1.08
C LEU A 445 -4.01 20.56 -0.65
N ASP A 446 -4.79 20.13 -1.64
CA ASP A 446 -6.02 19.35 -1.50
C ASP A 446 -7.03 20.01 -0.55
N GLY A 447 -7.30 21.29 -0.79
CA GLY A 447 -8.21 22.12 0.02
C GLY A 447 -7.59 22.64 1.32
N THR A 448 -6.32 22.30 1.60
CA THR A 448 -5.60 22.81 2.78
C THR A 448 -4.65 23.94 2.38
N ARG A 449 -4.92 25.14 2.88
CA ARG A 449 -4.06 26.30 2.66
C ARG A 449 -2.75 26.20 3.46
N VAL A 450 -1.62 26.29 2.77
CA VAL A 450 -0.27 26.34 3.36
C VAL A 450 0.42 27.65 2.94
N PRO A 451 0.55 28.64 3.84
CA PRO A 451 1.23 29.89 3.51
C PRO A 451 2.74 29.65 3.33
N PHE A 452 3.41 30.48 2.53
CA PHE A 452 4.88 30.44 2.46
C PHE A 452 5.54 30.90 3.77
N GLY A 453 4.91 31.86 4.47
CA GLY A 453 5.39 32.37 5.75
C GLY A 453 5.25 31.36 6.88
N GLY A 454 6.29 31.20 7.70
CA GLY A 454 6.36 30.29 8.82
C GLY A 454 6.35 28.81 8.44
N ARG A 455 6.60 28.46 7.16
CA ARG A 455 6.47 27.10 6.65
C ARG A 455 7.66 26.63 5.83
N THR A 456 7.80 25.31 5.79
CA THR A 456 8.57 24.60 4.77
C THR A 456 7.60 23.68 4.03
N THR A 457 7.55 23.77 2.71
CA THR A 457 6.61 22.98 1.89
C THR A 457 7.35 22.17 0.86
N VAL A 458 6.96 20.91 0.70
CA VAL A 458 7.46 19.99 -0.32
C VAL A 458 6.29 19.59 -1.20
N VAL A 459 6.46 19.68 -2.51
CA VAL A 459 5.46 19.29 -3.50
C VAL A 459 6.13 18.48 -4.59
N VAL A 460 5.57 17.35 -4.96
CA VAL A 460 6.12 16.45 -5.98
C VAL A 460 5.08 16.23 -7.07
N LEU A 461 5.49 16.39 -8.32
CA LEU A 461 4.68 16.16 -9.52
C LEU A 461 5.36 15.15 -10.44
N ARG A 462 4.59 14.56 -11.36
CA ARG A 462 5.13 13.71 -12.43
C ARG A 462 6.06 14.54 -13.31
N HIS A 463 7.17 13.95 -13.74
CA HIS A 463 8.07 14.61 -14.67
C HIS A 463 7.37 14.80 -16.03
N PRO A 464 7.34 16.02 -16.59
CA PRO A 464 6.53 16.33 -17.78
C PRO A 464 6.95 15.57 -19.03
N ALA A 465 8.21 15.15 -19.11
CA ALA A 465 8.76 14.38 -20.22
C ALA A 465 8.99 12.88 -19.90
N SER A 466 8.60 12.40 -18.71
CA SER A 466 8.86 11.00 -18.30
C SER A 466 7.85 10.53 -17.27
N ALA A 467 7.00 9.57 -17.63
CA ALA A 467 6.02 9.01 -16.70
C ALA A 467 6.65 8.31 -15.49
N GLU A 468 7.84 7.73 -15.66
CA GLU A 468 8.63 7.00 -14.66
C GLU A 468 9.33 7.89 -13.62
N ARG A 469 9.35 9.21 -13.82
CA ARG A 469 10.15 10.13 -12.99
C ARG A 469 9.29 11.21 -12.38
N ALA A 470 9.85 11.88 -11.38
CA ALA A 470 9.20 12.96 -10.66
C ALA A 470 10.07 14.23 -10.62
N ILE A 471 9.38 15.36 -10.47
CA ILE A 471 9.97 16.65 -10.14
C ILE A 471 9.44 17.09 -8.79
N GLY A 472 10.31 17.62 -7.94
CA GLY A 472 9.96 18.10 -6.61
C GLY A 472 10.26 19.57 -6.47
N TRP A 473 9.44 20.29 -5.71
CA TRP A 473 9.65 21.68 -5.33
C TRP A 473 9.70 21.78 -3.81
N ILE A 474 10.78 22.35 -3.28
CA ILE A 474 10.93 22.64 -1.85
C ILE A 474 11.00 24.14 -1.64
N THR A 475 10.12 24.66 -0.79
CA THR A 475 10.14 26.05 -0.31
C THR A 475 10.39 26.08 1.18
N VAL A 476 11.06 27.14 1.63
CA VAL A 476 11.33 27.40 3.05
C VAL A 476 11.14 28.90 3.28
N ASP A 477 10.48 29.28 4.37
CA ASP A 477 10.56 30.65 4.86
C ASP A 477 12.02 30.97 5.22
N PRO A 478 12.61 32.09 4.75
CA PRO A 478 13.94 32.53 5.17
C PRO A 478 14.17 32.53 6.69
N ALA A 479 13.13 32.79 7.51
CA ALA A 479 13.22 32.72 8.97
C ALA A 479 13.39 31.28 9.51
N LEU A 480 13.19 30.25 8.68
CA LEU A 480 13.24 28.83 9.01
C LEU A 480 14.39 28.08 8.32
N LEU A 481 15.44 28.76 7.83
CA LEU A 481 16.60 28.07 7.24
C LEU A 481 17.24 27.05 8.20
N ALA A 482 17.20 27.31 9.51
CA ALA A 482 17.67 26.38 10.55
C ALA A 482 16.86 25.07 10.62
N ALA A 483 15.68 24.99 10.00
CA ALA A 483 14.88 23.77 9.92
C ALA A 483 15.38 22.77 8.87
N LEU A 484 16.17 23.21 7.89
CA LEU A 484 16.59 22.37 6.76
C LEU A 484 17.37 21.10 7.17
N PRO A 485 18.31 21.12 8.14
CA PRO A 485 18.96 19.89 8.59
C PRO A 485 17.97 18.86 9.18
N GLY A 486 16.97 19.33 9.93
CA GLY A 486 15.89 18.47 10.44
C GLY A 486 15.02 17.90 9.32
N LEU A 487 14.72 18.73 8.31
CA LEU A 487 13.98 18.32 7.12
C LEU A 487 14.76 17.26 6.35
N GLY A 488 16.07 17.45 6.16
CA GLY A 488 16.95 16.53 5.45
C GLY A 488 16.92 15.12 6.01
N ARG A 489 16.90 14.98 7.35
CA ARG A 489 16.76 13.69 8.01
C ARG A 489 15.36 13.10 7.88
N LYS A 490 14.32 13.93 7.97
CA LYS A 490 12.92 13.46 7.98
C LYS A 490 12.42 13.09 6.57
N LEU A 491 12.76 13.87 5.55
CA LEU A 491 12.14 13.82 4.22
C LEU A 491 12.24 12.44 3.53
N PRO A 492 13.38 11.71 3.59
CA PRO A 492 13.48 10.35 3.04
C PRO A 492 12.47 9.36 3.63
N HIS A 493 12.02 9.56 4.88
CA HIS A 493 11.03 8.71 5.54
C HIS A 493 9.58 9.00 5.11
N TYR A 494 9.34 10.05 4.33
CA TYR A 494 8.03 10.42 3.78
C TYR A 494 7.85 9.92 2.34
N GLY A 495 8.53 8.83 1.94
CA GLY A 495 8.61 8.38 0.55
C GLY A 495 7.28 8.18 -0.18
N LYS A 496 6.19 7.86 0.52
CA LYS A 496 4.88 7.65 -0.10
C LYS A 496 4.07 8.92 -0.39
N TYR A 497 4.48 10.09 0.11
CA TYR A 497 3.67 11.31 0.00
C TYR A 497 4.06 12.14 -1.22
N SER A 498 3.07 12.78 -1.83
CA SER A 498 3.25 13.73 -2.94
C SER A 498 3.46 15.15 -2.45
N TYR A 499 2.93 15.50 -1.28
CA TYR A 499 3.12 16.83 -0.70
C TYR A 499 3.20 16.77 0.82
N LEU A 500 3.93 17.73 1.40
CA LEU A 500 4.14 17.89 2.83
C LEU A 500 4.20 19.38 3.20
N GLY A 501 3.63 19.74 4.35
CA GLY A 501 3.80 21.05 4.98
C GLY A 501 4.36 20.89 6.38
N PHE A 502 5.43 21.61 6.69
CA PHE A 502 6.10 21.61 8.00
C PHE A 502 6.05 22.98 8.68
N GLU A 503 6.16 22.98 10.00
CA GLU A 503 6.24 24.18 10.85
C GLU A 503 7.44 24.11 11.80
N GLY A 504 8.03 25.28 12.08
CA GLY A 504 9.05 25.44 13.11
C GLY A 504 10.44 24.96 12.72
N VAL A 505 11.42 25.27 13.57
CA VAL A 505 12.83 24.92 13.39
C VAL A 505 13.12 23.43 13.62
N ASP A 506 12.31 22.74 14.42
CA ASP A 506 12.21 21.29 14.36
C ASP A 506 10.99 20.94 13.50
N PRO A 507 11.18 20.62 12.20
CA PRO A 507 10.11 20.58 11.23
C PRO A 507 9.06 19.56 11.63
N THR A 508 7.93 20.07 12.11
CA THR A 508 6.78 19.28 12.54
C THR A 508 5.79 19.21 11.40
N ASN A 509 5.46 18.00 10.95
CA ASN A 509 4.51 17.82 9.84
C ASN A 509 3.11 18.28 10.27
N LYS A 510 2.50 19.15 9.47
CA LYS A 510 1.12 19.65 9.65
C LYS A 510 0.20 19.23 8.52
N VAL A 511 0.76 19.05 7.32
CA VAL A 511 0.04 18.64 6.13
C VAL A 511 0.81 17.52 5.45
N LYS A 512 0.12 16.48 5.00
CA LYS A 512 0.68 15.41 4.18
C LYS A 512 -0.43 14.75 3.36
N GLY A 513 -0.11 14.34 2.14
CA GLY A 513 -1.05 13.59 1.31
C GLY A 513 -0.43 13.10 0.01
N GLN A 514 -1.28 12.54 -0.84
CA GLN A 514 -0.93 12.02 -2.16
C GLN A 514 -1.88 12.61 -3.18
N TRP A 515 -1.39 12.88 -4.40
CA TRP A 515 -2.27 13.27 -5.50
C TRP A 515 -3.14 12.11 -5.95
N ALA A 516 -4.29 12.41 -6.55
CA ALA A 516 -5.06 11.42 -7.28
C ALA A 516 -4.35 11.06 -8.59
N ALA A 517 -4.06 9.77 -8.79
CA ALA A 517 -3.61 9.27 -10.09
C ALA A 517 -4.78 9.27 -11.07
N SER A 518 -4.78 10.19 -12.03
CA SER A 518 -5.90 10.41 -12.97
C SER A 518 -5.60 9.98 -14.41
N ASP A 519 -4.35 9.63 -14.71
CA ASP A 519 -3.83 9.37 -16.05
C ASP A 519 -3.55 7.88 -16.35
N SER A 520 -4.15 6.97 -15.57
CA SER A 520 -4.01 5.52 -15.76
C SER A 520 -4.34 5.08 -17.20
N PRO A 521 -3.47 4.31 -17.88
CA PRO A 521 -3.80 3.71 -19.18
C PRO A 521 -4.88 2.62 -19.09
N LEU A 522 -5.20 2.17 -17.87
CA LEU A 522 -6.27 1.21 -17.62
C LEU A 522 -7.63 1.90 -17.41
N ARG A 523 -7.68 3.23 -17.56
CA ARG A 523 -8.90 4.02 -17.58
C ARG A 523 -9.11 4.63 -18.96
N VAL A 524 -10.24 4.31 -19.59
CA VAL A 524 -10.62 4.82 -20.91
C VAL A 524 -11.87 5.68 -20.77
N ASP A 525 -11.81 6.94 -21.18
CA ASP A 525 -12.98 7.82 -21.31
C ASP A 525 -13.73 7.48 -22.61
N LEU A 526 -14.93 6.92 -22.47
CA LEU A 526 -15.75 6.42 -23.56
C LEU A 526 -16.65 7.50 -24.17
N ARG A 527 -16.65 8.71 -23.61
CA ARG A 527 -17.44 9.83 -24.13
C ARG A 527 -16.82 10.37 -25.43
N PRO A 528 -17.62 10.99 -26.31
CA PRO A 528 -17.12 11.75 -27.44
C PRO A 528 -16.10 12.81 -27.01
N SER A 529 -15.10 13.08 -27.86
CA SER A 529 -14.00 14.01 -27.56
C SER A 529 -14.47 15.38 -27.07
N VAL A 530 -15.59 15.90 -27.61
CA VAL A 530 -16.20 17.18 -27.23
C VAL A 530 -16.72 17.22 -25.80
N GLU A 531 -17.07 16.08 -25.20
CA GLU A 531 -17.58 15.97 -23.82
C GLU A 531 -16.44 15.75 -22.80
N ARG A 532 -15.23 15.39 -23.26
CA ARG A 532 -14.10 15.05 -22.38
C ARG A 532 -13.49 16.26 -21.66
N MET A 533 -13.85 17.48 -22.08
CA MET A 533 -13.46 18.69 -21.37
C MET A 533 -14.11 18.80 -19.98
N SER A 534 -15.25 18.15 -19.77
CA SER A 534 -15.89 18.08 -18.45
C SER A 534 -15.37 16.87 -17.66
N PRO A 535 -15.13 17.02 -16.35
CA PRO A 535 -14.63 15.92 -15.52
C PRO A 535 -15.60 14.74 -15.54
N LEU A 536 -15.04 13.52 -15.54
CA LEU A 536 -15.82 12.31 -15.32
C LEU A 536 -16.36 12.30 -13.89
N PRO A 537 -17.60 11.85 -13.66
CA PRO A 537 -18.08 11.53 -12.32
C PRO A 537 -17.16 10.52 -11.63
N ALA A 538 -17.06 10.64 -10.30
CA ALA A 538 -16.30 9.68 -9.49
C ALA A 538 -16.82 8.25 -9.70
N LEU A 539 -15.89 7.28 -9.72
CA LEU A 539 -16.25 5.87 -9.82
C LEU A 539 -16.93 5.42 -8.52
N ALA A 540 -18.18 5.00 -8.63
CA ALA A 540 -18.91 4.36 -7.54
C ALA A 540 -18.88 2.84 -7.74
N LEU A 541 -18.18 2.13 -6.85
CA LEU A 541 -18.17 0.67 -6.77
C LEU A 541 -19.00 0.19 -5.58
N GLU A 542 -19.36 -1.08 -5.57
CA GLU A 542 -19.91 -1.73 -4.38
C GLU A 542 -18.88 -1.71 -3.24
N PRO A 543 -19.22 -1.16 -2.06
CA PRO A 543 -18.33 -1.20 -0.92
C PRO A 543 -18.03 -2.63 -0.49
N ARG A 544 -16.76 -2.93 -0.24
CA ARG A 544 -16.32 -4.24 0.27
C ARG A 544 -16.39 -4.25 1.79
N ARG A 545 -16.94 -5.33 2.37
CA ARG A 545 -16.89 -5.57 3.81
C ARG A 545 -15.55 -6.15 4.21
N ALA A 546 -15.10 -5.86 5.43
CA ALA A 546 -13.89 -6.44 5.96
C ALA A 546 -14.03 -7.98 6.12
N LEU A 547 -12.93 -8.72 5.91
CA LEU A 547 -12.94 -10.18 6.08
C LEU A 547 -13.37 -10.60 7.50
N ALA A 548 -13.06 -9.79 8.50
CA ALA A 548 -13.54 -9.90 9.87
C ALA A 548 -13.56 -8.50 10.49
N GLU A 549 -14.34 -8.35 11.56
CA GLU A 549 -14.44 -7.11 12.32
C GLU A 549 -13.89 -7.32 13.73
N LEU A 550 -13.30 -6.27 14.31
CA LEU A 550 -12.93 -6.32 15.72
C LEU A 550 -14.19 -6.41 16.58
N PRO A 551 -14.21 -7.28 17.60
CA PRO A 551 -15.31 -7.27 18.56
C PRO A 551 -15.34 -5.92 19.28
N ALA A 552 -16.54 -5.51 19.69
CA ALA A 552 -16.72 -4.32 20.51
C ALA A 552 -15.75 -4.37 21.71
N ALA A 553 -15.10 -3.24 21.99
CA ALA A 553 -14.34 -3.10 23.22
C ALA A 553 -15.28 -3.37 24.40
N PRO A 554 -14.82 -4.04 25.47
CA PRO A 554 -15.61 -4.13 26.69
C PRO A 554 -15.97 -2.71 27.14
N ALA A 555 -17.18 -2.51 27.65
CA ALA A 555 -17.51 -1.27 28.34
C ALA A 555 -16.48 -1.06 29.44
N ALA A 556 -15.83 0.11 29.49
CA ALA A 556 -14.93 0.42 30.58
C ALA A 556 -15.68 0.20 31.90
N ALA A 557 -15.17 -0.68 32.75
CA ALA A 557 -15.69 -0.81 34.10
C ALA A 557 -15.41 0.52 34.81
N ASN A 558 -16.47 1.29 35.07
CA ASN A 558 -16.43 2.52 35.86
C ASN A 558 -15.89 2.26 37.27
#